data_AF-A0A9E1KQ18-F1
#
_entry.id   AF-A0A9E1KQ18-F1
#
_cell.length_a   1.000
_cell.length_b   1.000
_cell.length_c   1.000
_cell.angle_alpha   90.00
_cell.angle_beta   90.00
_cell.angle_gamma   90.00
#
_symmetry.space_group_name_H-M   'P 1'
#
loop_
_entity.id
_entity.type
_entity.pdbx_description
1 polymer ?
#
loop_
_entity_poly.entity_id
_entity_poly.type
_entity_poly.pdbx_seq_one_letter_code
_entity_poly.pdbx_strand_id
1 'polypeptide(L)' 'GTTLLPATPADFFGTPIQQRCMAPEHGQHSDEILRELGRSEGQIKALREAGVLGSSGGV' A
#
# COMPACT_ATOMS: atom_id res chain seq x y z
N GLY A 1 -2.30 1.10 17.16
CA GLY A 1 -1.49 1.82 18.16
C GLY A 1 -0.92 3.08 17.52
N THR A 2 -0.46 4.04 18.31
CA THR A 2 0.18 5.26 17.79
C THR A 2 1.69 5.08 17.79
N THR A 3 2.36 5.43 16.69
CA THR A 3 3.82 5.35 16.53
C THR A 3 4.37 6.74 16.25
N LEU A 4 5.44 7.13 16.96
CA LEU A 4 6.17 8.36 16.69
C LEU A 4 7.16 8.13 15.55
N LEU A 5 7.05 8.93 14.50
CA LEU A 5 7.97 8.95 13.37
C LEU A 5 8.72 10.28 13.33
N PRO A 6 10.01 10.29 13.02
CA PRO A 6 10.74 11.54 12.82
C PRO A 6 10.14 12.31 11.63
N ALA A 7 10.11 13.64 11.76
CA ALA A 7 9.75 14.50 10.65
C ALA A 7 10.76 14.39 9.50
N THR A 8 10.34 14.77 8.30
CA THR A 8 11.26 14.87 7.16
C THR A 8 12.31 15.96 7.43
N PRO A 9 13.59 15.75 7.07
CA PRO A 9 14.69 16.65 7.44
C PRO A 9 14.70 18.00 6.71
N ALA A 10 13.78 18.23 5.77
CA ALA A 10 13.71 19.45 4.97
C ALA A 10 12.31 20.06 5.05
N ASP A 11 12.28 21.39 5.14
CA ASP A 11 11.07 22.20 5.11
C ASP A 11 10.86 22.80 3.71
N PHE A 12 9.64 22.68 3.19
CA PHE A 12 9.27 23.17 1.86
C PHE A 12 8.26 24.31 1.96
N PHE A 13 8.58 25.44 1.33
CA PHE A 13 7.68 26.59 1.24
C PHE A 13 6.60 26.40 0.16
N GLY A 14 5.38 26.86 0.41
CA GLY A 14 4.25 26.78 -0.52
C GLY A 14 3.54 25.42 -0.56
N THR A 15 4.28 24.31 -0.53
CA THR A 15 3.71 22.95 -0.39
C THR A 15 4.44 22.17 0.72
N PRO A 16 4.08 22.40 1.99
CA PRO A 16 4.69 21.68 3.11
C PRO A 16 4.48 20.16 3.00
N ILE A 17 5.46 19.39 3.46
CA ILE A 17 5.33 17.93 3.53
C ILE A 17 4.28 17.57 4.57
N GLN A 18 3.48 16.54 4.28
CA GLN A 18 2.50 15.96 5.18
C GLN A 18 2.66 14.44 5.20
N GLN A 19 2.76 13.84 6.38
CA GLN A 19 2.67 12.38 6.52
C GLN A 19 1.19 11.97 6.41
N ARG A 20 0.84 11.20 5.38
CA ARG A 20 -0.57 10.89 5.05
C ARG A 20 -1.02 9.50 5.50
N CYS A 21 -0.07 8.59 5.70
CA CYS A 21 -0.33 7.20 6.01
C CYS A 21 0.90 6.55 6.64
N MET A 22 0.65 5.52 7.46
CA MET A 22 1.70 4.63 7.96
C MET A 22 2.17 3.68 6.86
N ALA A 23 3.27 2.97 7.11
CA ALA A 23 3.71 1.89 6.24
C ALA A 23 2.57 0.87 6.05
N PRO A 24 2.23 0.51 4.79
CA PRO A 24 1.20 -0.47 4.53
C PRO A 24 1.68 -1.87 4.91
N GLU A 25 0.74 -2.76 5.21
CA GLU A 25 1.01 -4.19 5.34
C GLU A 25 1.40 -4.81 3.99
N HIS A 26 2.02 -5.98 4.04
CA HIS A 26 2.40 -6.70 2.84
C HIS A 26 1.17 -6.99 1.97
N GLY A 27 1.14 -6.44 0.76
CA GLY A 27 0.04 -6.67 -0.17
C GLY A 27 -1.28 -5.94 0.14
N GLN A 28 -1.32 -5.04 1.14
CA GLN A 28 -2.53 -4.29 1.56
C GLN A 28 -3.29 -3.61 0.40
N HIS A 29 -2.57 -3.11 -0.61
CA HIS A 29 -3.16 -2.39 -1.75
C HIS A 29 -3.10 -3.16 -3.07
N SER A 30 -2.72 -4.45 -3.07
CA SER A 30 -2.52 -5.22 -4.31
C SER A 30 -3.80 -5.26 -5.18
N ASP A 31 -4.95 -5.51 -4.56
CA ASP A 31 -6.22 -5.67 -5.28
C ASP A 31 -6.77 -4.34 -5.79
N GLU A 32 -6.47 -3.24 -5.10
CA GLU A 32 -6.78 -1.88 -5.56
C GLU A 32 -5.96 -1.52 -6.80
N ILE A 33 -4.63 -1.67 -6.72
CA ILE A 33 -3.74 -1.36 -7.84
C ILE A 33 -4.03 -2.26 -9.05
N LEU A 34 -4.33 -3.55 -8.86
CA LEU A 34 -4.66 -4.44 -9.98
C LEU A 34 -5.97 -4.04 -10.66
N ARG A 35 -6.98 -3.58 -9.91
CA ARG A 35 -8.22 -3.05 -10.49
C ARG A 35 -7.98 -1.75 -11.25
N GLU A 36 -7.17 -0.83 -10.71
CA GLU A 36 -6.79 0.41 -11.42
C GLU A 36 -6.05 0.14 -12.73
N LEU A 37 -5.23 -0.92 -12.76
CA LEU A 37 -4.56 -1.40 -13.96
C LEU A 37 -5.49 -2.17 -14.93
N GLY A 38 -6.79 -2.27 -14.64
CA GLY A 38 -7.80 -2.87 -15.50
C GLY A 38 -7.90 -4.40 -15.39
N ARG A 39 -7.36 -5.02 -14.33
CA ARG A 39 -7.57 -6.46 -14.08
C ARG A 39 -8.97 -6.70 -13.54
N SER A 40 -9.60 -7.76 -14.04
CA SER A 40 -10.89 -8.22 -13.51
C SER A 40 -10.71 -8.98 -12.20
N GLU A 41 -11.77 -9.04 -11.40
CA GLU A 41 -11.82 -9.84 -10.16
C GLU A 41 -11.38 -11.29 -10.37
N GLY A 42 -11.77 -11.90 -11.50
CA GLY A 42 -11.37 -13.26 -11.84
C GLY A 42 -9.87 -13.42 -12.07
N GLN A 43 -9.21 -12.43 -12.68
CA GLN A 43 -7.76 -12.42 -12.87
C GLN A 43 -7.02 -12.22 -11.56
N ILE A 44 -7.51 -11.32 -10.70
CA ILE A 44 -6.93 -11.06 -9.38
C ILE A 44 -7.02 -12.32 -8.52
N LYS A 45 -8.17 -12.98 -8.52
CA LYS A 45 -8.38 -14.27 -7.83
C LYS A 45 -7.41 -15.33 -8.34
N ALA A 46 -7.24 -15.48 -9.65
CA ALA A 46 -6.30 -16.44 -10.23
C ALA A 46 -4.85 -16.15 -9.81
N LEU A 47 -4.44 -14.88 -9.76
CA LEU A 47 -3.10 -14.50 -9.29
C LEU A 47 -2.89 -14.82 -7.79
N ARG A 48 -3.95 -14.69 -6.99
CA ARG A 48 -3.93 -15.06 -5.57
C ARG A 48 -3.84 -16.59 -5.39
N GLU A 49 -4.60 -17.35 -6.15
CA GLU A 49 -4.56 -18.82 -6.15
C GLU A 49 -3.21 -19.36 -6.65
N ALA A 50 -2.59 -18.66 -7.61
CA ALA A 50 -1.24 -18.97 -8.09
C ALA A 50 -0.12 -18.59 -7.10
N GLY A 51 -0.45 -17.94 -5.98
CA GLY A 51 0.54 -17.50 -4.97
C GLY A 51 1.40 -16.31 -5.42
N VAL A 52 1.01 -15.59 -6.46
CA VAL A 52 1.76 -14.43 -7.00
C VAL A 52 1.51 -13.17 -6.16
N LEU A 53 0.35 -13.07 -5.50
CA LEU A 53 -0.01 -11.94 -4.65
C LEU A 53 0.34 -12.21 -3.19
N GLY A 54 0.99 -11.24 -2.55
CA GLY A 54 1.19 -11.23 -1.11
C GLY A 54 -0.14 -11.21 -0.35
N SER A 55 -0.25 -12.03 0.70
CA SER A 55 -1.35 -11.89 1.66
C SER A 55 -0.99 -10.82 2.69
N SER A 56 -1.96 -9.97 3.06
CA SER A 56 -1.81 -9.01 4.16
C SER A 56 -1.88 -9.65 5.55
N GLY A 57 -1.67 -10.97 5.64
CA GLY A 57 -1.51 -11.65 6.92
C GLY A 57 -0.05 -11.55 7.34
N GLY A 58 0.26 -10.55 8.17
CA GLY A 58 1.52 -10.50 8.90
C GLY A 58 1.69 -11.76 9.75
N VAL A 59 2.88 -12.35 9.67
CA VAL A 59 3.39 -13.36 10.61
C VAL A 59 3.68 -12.71 11.96
#